data_AF-A0A7V4YXI0-F1
#
_entry.id   AF-A0A7V4YXI0-F1
#
_cell.length_a   1.000
_cell.length_b   1.000
_cell.length_c   1.000
_cell.angle_alpha   90.00
_cell.angle_beta   90.00
_cell.angle_gamma   90.00
#
_symmetry.space_group_name_H-M   'P 1'
#
loop_
_entity.id
_entity.type
_entity.pdbx_description
1 polymer ?
#
loop_
_entity_poly.entity_id
_entity_poly.type
_entity_poly.pdbx_seq_one_letter_code
_entity_poly.pdbx_strand_id
1 'polypeptide(L)'
;NFLQKRSEKGFFLMVEGSQIDWACHANDATWLRAEMLDFDSAIKQALEFAASNGETLVIVTGDHECGGLALTEGPDKKSFKPVFSCKLHTAALVPVFAYGPQAELFTGLYDNTEIYGKMRQALGVQQ
;
A
#
# COMPACT_ATOMS: atom_id res chain seq x y z
N ASN A 1 3.22 -27.38 -1.54
CA ASN A 1 3.72 -27.53 -0.16
C ASN A 1 5.26 -27.40 -0.08
N PHE A 2 5.84 -26.30 -0.60
CA PHE A 2 7.31 -26.10 -0.69
C PHE A 2 7.84 -25.21 0.45
N LEU A 3 7.15 -24.09 0.75
CA LEU A 3 7.57 -23.16 1.79
C LEU A 3 7.34 -23.68 3.21
N GLN A 4 6.21 -24.37 3.48
CA GLN A 4 5.95 -24.97 4.79
C GLN A 4 6.98 -26.05 5.16
N LYS A 5 7.61 -26.71 4.17
CA LYS A 5 8.70 -27.67 4.41
C LYS A 5 10.01 -27.02 4.89
N ARG A 6 10.16 -25.70 4.74
CA ARG A 6 11.37 -24.96 5.12
C ARG A 6 11.23 -24.23 6.45
N SER A 7 10.02 -23.81 6.81
CA SER A 7 9.73 -23.15 8.08
C SER A 7 8.26 -23.31 8.45
N GLU A 8 8.02 -23.67 9.70
CA GLU A 8 6.69 -23.67 10.32
C GLU A 8 6.37 -22.32 11.00
N LYS A 9 7.35 -21.41 11.09
CA LYS A 9 7.23 -20.11 11.80
C LYS A 9 6.49 -19.03 11.01
N GLY A 10 5.84 -19.38 9.89
CA GLY A 10 5.24 -18.42 8.96
C GLY A 10 6.27 -17.76 8.03
N PHE A 11 5.91 -16.58 7.51
CA PHE A 11 6.72 -15.82 6.56
C PHE A 11 6.54 -14.31 6.73
N PHE A 12 7.51 -13.56 6.21
CA PHE A 12 7.38 -12.14 5.91
C PHE A 12 7.50 -11.98 4.40
N LEU A 13 6.66 -11.14 3.81
CA LEU A 13 6.66 -10.84 2.38
C LEU A 13 6.44 -9.34 2.18
N MET A 14 7.26 -8.74 1.33
CA MET A 14 7.08 -7.38 0.84
C MET A 14 6.77 -7.46 -0.65
N VAL A 15 5.72 -6.73 -1.06
CA VAL A 15 5.29 -6.59 -2.46
C VAL A 15 5.18 -5.10 -2.74
N GLU A 16 5.70 -4.66 -3.88
CA GLU A 16 5.77 -3.25 -4.25
C GLU A 16 5.19 -3.04 -5.65
N GLY A 17 4.21 -2.13 -5.77
CA GLY A 17 3.69 -1.63 -7.05
C GLY A 17 4.57 -0.51 -7.60
N SER A 18 5.83 -0.81 -7.93
CA SER A 18 6.88 0.20 -8.12
C SER A 18 6.62 1.22 -9.24
N GLN A 19 5.87 0.83 -10.27
CA GLN A 19 5.64 1.71 -11.43
C GLN A 19 4.55 2.76 -11.21
N ILE A 20 3.81 2.71 -10.08
CA ILE A 20 2.89 3.77 -9.69
C ILE A 20 3.65 5.11 -9.59
N ASP A 21 4.81 5.09 -8.93
CA ASP A 21 5.69 6.25 -8.80
C ASP A 21 6.20 6.74 -10.17
N TRP A 22 6.63 5.82 -11.04
CA TRP A 22 7.15 6.17 -12.36
C TRP A 22 6.07 6.81 -13.25
N ALA A 23 4.85 6.29 -13.19
CA ALA A 23 3.71 6.87 -13.90
C ALA A 23 3.38 8.28 -13.39
N CYS A 24 3.48 8.51 -12.08
CA CYS A 24 3.35 9.85 -11.49
C CYS A 24 4.46 10.79 -11.95
N HIS A 25 5.73 10.37 -11.96
CA HIS A 25 6.83 11.18 -12.51
C HIS A 25 6.63 11.52 -14.00
N ALA A 26 6.01 10.62 -14.76
CA ALA A 26 5.65 10.85 -16.16
C ALA A 26 4.43 11.77 -16.34
N ASN A 27 3.65 12.02 -15.28
CA ASN A 27 2.31 12.62 -15.32
C ASN A 27 1.37 11.85 -16.27
N ASP A 28 1.52 10.53 -16.35
CA ASP A 28 0.73 9.67 -17.22
C ASP A 28 -0.43 9.04 -16.42
N ALA A 29 -1.61 9.64 -16.53
CA ALA A 29 -2.80 9.17 -15.84
C ALA A 29 -3.29 7.79 -16.31
N THR A 30 -3.04 7.42 -17.57
CA THR A 30 -3.45 6.12 -18.10
C THR A 30 -2.56 5.03 -17.55
N TRP A 31 -1.25 5.26 -17.54
CA TRP A 31 -0.28 4.35 -16.93
C TRP A 31 -0.51 4.24 -15.43
N LEU A 32 -0.67 5.36 -14.73
CA LEU A 32 -0.95 5.39 -13.29
C LEU A 32 -2.18 4.55 -12.95
N ARG A 33 -3.27 4.71 -13.69
CA ARG A 33 -4.49 3.92 -13.47
C ARG A 33 -4.23 2.43 -13.68
N ALA A 34 -3.45 2.04 -14.69
CA ALA A 34 -3.14 0.64 -14.95
C ALA A 34 -2.35 0.03 -13.79
N GLU A 35 -1.30 0.71 -13.30
CA GLU A 35 -0.49 0.21 -12.18
C GLU A 35 -1.25 0.17 -10.86
N MET A 36 -2.13 1.16 -10.60
CA MET A 36 -3.01 1.13 -9.43
C MET A 36 -3.98 -0.08 -9.47
N LEU A 37 -4.50 -0.45 -10.64
CA LEU A 37 -5.36 -1.63 -10.79
C LEU A 37 -4.56 -2.93 -10.63
N ASP A 38 -3.31 -2.97 -11.09
CA ASP A 38 -2.44 -4.14 -10.90
C ASP A 38 -2.09 -4.33 -9.42
N PHE A 39 -1.75 -3.25 -8.71
CA PHE A 39 -1.49 -3.30 -7.28
C PHE A 39 -2.75 -3.66 -6.46
N ASP A 40 -3.93 -3.15 -6.84
CA ASP A 40 -5.22 -3.55 -6.23
C ASP A 40 -5.48 -5.06 -6.38
N SER A 41 -5.18 -5.63 -7.56
CA SER A 41 -5.26 -7.08 -7.79
C SER A 41 -4.33 -7.86 -6.85
N ALA A 42 -3.10 -7.38 -6.63
CA ALA A 42 -2.17 -7.99 -5.68
C ALA A 42 -2.67 -7.89 -4.22
N ILE A 43 -3.19 -6.73 -3.81
CA ILE A 43 -3.80 -6.52 -2.49
C ILE A 43 -4.97 -7.47 -2.28
N LYS A 44 -5.84 -7.62 -3.28
CA LYS A 44 -6.97 -8.56 -3.23
C LYS A 44 -6.51 -9.98 -2.91
N GLN A 45 -5.47 -10.47 -3.60
CA GLN A 45 -4.94 -11.82 -3.33
C GLN A 45 -4.37 -11.95 -1.90
N ALA A 46 -3.71 -10.90 -1.39
CA ALA A 46 -3.19 -10.87 -0.03
C ALA A 46 -4.33 -10.89 1.02
N LEU A 47 -5.40 -10.12 0.79
CA LEU A 47 -6.57 -10.09 1.66
C LEU A 47 -7.34 -11.41 1.65
N GLU A 48 -7.54 -12.03 0.47
CA GLU A 48 -8.17 -13.35 0.36
C GLU A 48 -7.37 -14.42 1.13
N PHE A 49 -6.04 -14.40 1.00
CA PHE A 49 -5.16 -15.28 1.76
C PHE A 49 -5.29 -15.03 3.27
N ALA A 50 -5.23 -13.76 3.70
CA ALA A 50 -5.33 -13.40 5.10
C ALA A 50 -6.69 -13.79 5.71
N ALA A 51 -7.79 -13.56 4.98
CA ALA A 51 -9.12 -13.97 5.40
C ALA A 51 -9.26 -15.50 5.48
N SER A 52 -8.56 -16.26 4.63
CA SER A 52 -8.65 -17.73 4.62
C SER A 52 -8.02 -18.41 5.83
N ASN A 53 -7.01 -17.78 6.46
CA ASN A 53 -6.33 -18.33 7.64
C ASN A 53 -6.62 -17.57 8.94
N GLY A 54 -6.98 -16.29 8.88
CA GLY A 54 -7.25 -15.46 10.05
C GLY A 54 -6.01 -15.10 10.89
N GLU A 55 -4.82 -15.51 10.46
CA GLU A 55 -3.55 -15.37 11.18
C GLU A 55 -2.55 -14.44 10.46
N THR A 56 -2.93 -13.89 9.30
CA THR A 56 -2.07 -13.01 8.51
C THR A 56 -2.42 -11.56 8.72
N LEU A 57 -1.43 -10.75 9.08
CA LEU A 57 -1.51 -9.29 9.06
C LEU A 57 -1.10 -8.77 7.68
N VAL A 58 -1.98 -8.00 7.05
CA VAL A 58 -1.71 -7.28 5.80
C VAL A 58 -1.61 -5.80 6.11
N ILE A 59 -0.54 -5.15 5.65
CA ILE A 59 -0.31 -3.71 5.77
C ILE A 59 -0.10 -3.17 4.35
N VAL A 60 -0.79 -2.09 4.00
CA VAL A 60 -0.68 -1.43 2.69
C VAL A 60 -0.43 0.06 2.93
N THR A 61 0.60 0.61 2.30
CA THR A 61 0.93 2.04 2.39
C THR A 61 1.74 2.49 1.18
N GLY A 62 1.95 3.80 1.04
CA GLY A 62 2.95 4.38 0.14
C GLY A 62 4.20 4.77 0.93
N ASP A 63 5.34 4.87 0.25
CA ASP A 63 6.56 5.44 0.80
C ASP A 63 6.54 6.98 0.81
N HIS A 64 5.94 7.59 -0.21
CA HIS A 64 5.66 9.02 -0.32
C HIS A 64 4.58 9.33 -1.38
N GLU A 65 4.04 10.55 -1.39
CA GLU A 65 3.19 11.01 -2.50
C GLU A 65 4.05 11.45 -3.69
N CYS A 66 3.58 11.21 -4.92
CA CYS A 66 4.27 11.60 -6.15
C CYS A 66 3.34 12.27 -7.16
N GLY A 67 3.83 13.36 -7.75
CA GLY A 67 3.14 14.11 -8.82
C GLY A 67 2.18 15.19 -8.31
N GLY A 68 1.87 15.22 -7.00
CA GLY A 68 0.88 16.11 -6.42
C GLY A 68 -0.45 16.00 -7.15
N LEU A 69 -0.94 14.75 -7.25
CA LEU A 69 -2.13 14.38 -8.00
C LEU A 69 -3.38 14.97 -7.35
N ALA A 70 -4.21 15.61 -8.17
CA ALA A 70 -5.55 16.04 -7.78
C ALA A 70 -6.59 15.54 -8.79
N LEU A 71 -7.80 15.27 -8.30
CA LEU A 71 -8.97 15.01 -9.13
C LEU A 71 -9.77 16.30 -9.26
N THR A 72 -9.84 16.85 -10.47
CA THR A 72 -10.66 18.03 -10.80
C THR A 72 -11.92 17.64 -11.55
N GLU A 73 -12.83 18.60 -11.74
CA GLU A 73 -14.03 18.39 -12.55
C GLU A 73 -13.69 17.91 -13.98
N GLY A 74 -14.42 16.89 -14.42
CA GLY A 74 -14.40 16.42 -15.80
C GLY A 74 -15.36 17.19 -16.70
N PRO A 75 -15.52 16.76 -17.97
CA PRO A 75 -16.43 17.41 -18.91
C PRO A 75 -17.92 17.32 -18.51
N ASP A 76 -18.27 16.46 -17.56
CA ASP A 76 -19.64 16.33 -17.04
C ASP A 76 -19.65 16.14 -15.51
N LYS A 77 -20.84 16.21 -14.90
CA LYS A 77 -21.05 16.07 -13.45
C LYS A 77 -20.74 14.67 -12.89
N LYS A 78 -20.37 13.71 -13.74
CA LYS A 78 -20.13 12.31 -13.37
C LYS A 78 -18.67 11.90 -13.60
N SER A 79 -17.85 12.80 -14.13
CA SER A 79 -16.47 12.54 -14.50
C SER A 79 -15.52 13.43 -13.72
N PHE A 80 -14.36 12.88 -13.45
CA PHE A 80 -13.23 13.58 -12.87
C PHE A 80 -12.06 13.49 -13.84
N LYS A 81 -11.20 14.50 -13.80
CA LYS A 81 -9.95 14.53 -14.54
C LYS A 81 -8.78 14.52 -13.56
N PRO A 82 -7.84 13.57 -13.68
CA PRO A 82 -6.59 13.62 -12.94
C PRO A 82 -5.70 14.76 -13.48
N VAL A 83 -5.18 15.58 -12.57
CA VAL A 83 -4.21 16.63 -12.87
C VAL A 83 -3.02 16.50 -11.92
N PHE A 84 -1.83 16.73 -12.45
CA PHE A 84 -0.57 16.66 -11.70
C PHE A 84 -0.01 18.06 -11.54
N SER A 85 0.47 18.40 -10.35
CA SER A 85 1.03 19.71 -10.05
C SER A 85 2.55 19.77 -10.27
N CYS A 86 3.24 18.63 -10.19
CA CYS A 86 4.68 18.53 -10.45
C CYS A 86 5.04 17.15 -11.01
N LYS A 87 6.33 16.90 -11.25
CA LYS A 87 6.89 15.59 -11.62
C LYS A 87 7.84 15.06 -10.53
N LEU A 88 7.66 15.50 -9.29
CA LEU A 88 8.50 15.16 -8.15
C LEU A 88 7.62 14.60 -7.04
N HIS A 89 8.26 14.16 -5.96
CA HIS A 89 7.53 13.77 -4.76
C HIS A 89 6.96 15.00 -4.05
N THR A 90 5.90 14.81 -3.27
CA THR A 90 5.39 15.83 -2.35
C THR A 90 5.39 15.31 -0.92
N ALA A 91 5.26 16.25 0.04
CA ALA A 91 5.25 15.94 1.47
C ALA A 91 3.85 15.64 2.01
N ALA A 92 2.88 15.32 1.15
CA ALA A 92 1.55 14.94 1.59
C ALA A 92 1.61 13.65 2.43
N LEU A 93 0.76 13.57 3.45
CA LEU A 93 0.65 12.37 4.27
C LEU A 93 0.12 11.21 3.42
N VAL A 94 0.78 10.06 3.51
CA VAL A 94 0.34 8.82 2.89
C VAL A 94 -0.45 7.98 3.90
N PRO A 95 -1.56 7.35 3.49
CA PRO A 95 -2.33 6.49 4.39
C PRO A 95 -1.60 5.17 4.66
N VAL A 96 -1.82 4.62 5.85
CA VAL A 96 -1.50 3.23 6.19
C VAL A 96 -2.82 2.48 6.41
N PHE A 97 -3.04 1.42 5.66
CA PHE A 97 -4.17 0.51 5.82
C PHE A 97 -3.67 -0.80 6.41
N ALA A 98 -4.45 -1.40 7.31
CA ALA A 98 -4.12 -2.69 7.89
C ALA A 98 -5.36 -3.58 8.03
N TYR A 99 -5.17 -4.89 7.85
CA TYR A 99 -6.19 -5.92 8.02
C TYR A 99 -5.59 -7.16 8.68
N GLY A 100 -6.33 -7.81 9.56
CA GLY A 100 -5.92 -9.03 10.26
C GLY A 100 -5.52 -8.79 11.73
N PRO A 101 -4.85 -9.76 12.38
CA PRO A 101 -4.45 -9.65 13.78
C PRO A 101 -3.55 -8.44 14.04
N GLN A 102 -3.84 -7.69 15.11
CA GLN A 102 -3.10 -6.49 15.52
C GLN A 102 -3.15 -5.31 14.53
N ALA A 103 -4.10 -5.30 13.58
CA ALA A 103 -4.27 -4.18 12.65
C ALA A 103 -4.55 -2.84 13.35
N GLU A 104 -5.12 -2.87 14.57
CA GLU A 104 -5.37 -1.69 15.39
C GLU A 104 -4.11 -0.90 15.76
N LEU A 105 -2.93 -1.55 15.75
CA LEU A 105 -1.64 -0.88 15.98
C LEU A 105 -1.32 0.17 14.91
N PHE A 106 -1.91 0.07 13.73
CA PHE A 106 -1.62 0.93 12.57
C PHE A 106 -2.61 2.09 12.42
N THR A 107 -3.42 2.35 13.44
CA THR A 107 -4.35 3.48 13.48
C THR A 107 -3.69 4.77 13.96
N GLY A 108 -4.26 5.92 13.58
CA GLY A 108 -3.79 7.24 13.99
C GLY A 108 -2.76 7.86 13.03
N LEU A 109 -2.13 8.93 13.49
CA LEU A 109 -1.07 9.66 12.78
C LEU A 109 0.26 9.37 13.48
N TYR A 110 1.25 8.90 12.73
CA TYR A 110 2.56 8.52 13.24
C TYR A 110 3.62 8.60 12.13
N ASP A 111 4.89 8.57 12.53
CA ASP A 111 6.01 8.58 11.60
C ASP A 111 6.21 7.23 10.93
N ASN A 112 6.70 7.19 9.69
CA ASN A 112 6.88 5.93 8.96
C ASN A 112 7.89 4.99 9.64
N THR A 113 8.83 5.51 10.43
CA THR A 113 9.78 4.70 11.21
C THR A 113 9.08 3.85 12.28
N GLU A 114 7.89 4.27 12.73
CA GLU A 114 7.11 3.51 13.70
C GLU A 114 6.51 2.23 13.10
N ILE A 115 6.35 2.14 11.76
CA ILE A 115 5.83 0.95 11.07
C ILE A 115 6.70 -0.26 11.40
N TYR A 116 8.03 -0.11 11.41
CA TYR A 116 8.95 -1.18 11.79
C TYR A 116 8.72 -1.68 13.23
N GLY A 117 8.58 -0.75 14.17
CA GLY A 117 8.33 -1.09 15.58
C GLY A 117 6.99 -1.81 15.75
N LYS A 118 5.94 -1.31 15.11
CA LYS A 118 4.60 -1.90 15.12
C LYS A 118 4.59 -3.29 14.47
N MET A 119 5.31 -3.52 13.37
CA MET A 119 5.47 -4.85 12.76
C MET A 119 6.18 -5.83 13.70
N ARG A 120 7.26 -5.41 14.38
CA ARG A 120 7.95 -6.27 15.36
C ARG A 120 7.08 -6.62 16.54
N GLN A 121 6.32 -5.64 17.04
CA GLN A 121 5.31 -5.87 18.08
C GLN A 121 4.26 -6.88 17.63
N ALA A 122 3.73 -6.72 16.41
CA ALA A 122 2.73 -7.63 15.84
C ALA A 122 3.25 -9.07 15.70
N LEU A 123 4.50 -9.23 15.28
CA LEU A 123 5.16 -10.53 15.15
C LEU A 123 5.68 -11.11 16.47
N GLY A 124 5.57 -10.38 17.59
CA GLY A 124 6.10 -10.82 18.88
C GLY A 124 7.63 -10.95 18.93
N VAL A 125 8.35 -10.27 18.03
CA VAL A 125 9.81 -10.31 17.97
C VAL A 125 10.37 -9.24 18.91
N GLN A 126 10.62 -9.64 20.17
CA GLN A 126 11.17 -8.77 21.24
C GLN A 126 12.39 -7.97 20.75
N GLN A 127 12.53 -6.73 21.25
CA GLN A 127 13.66 -5.85 20.98
C GLN A 127 14.99 -6.47 21.40
#